data_AF-A0A0G3EK65-F1
#
_entry.id   AF-A0A0G3EK65-F1
#
_cell.length_a   1.000
_cell.length_b   1.000
_cell.length_c   1.000
_cell.angle_alpha   90.00
_cell.angle_beta   90.00
_cell.angle_gamma   90.00
#
_symmetry.space_group_name_H-M   'P 1'
#
loop_
_entity.id
_entity.type
_entity.pdbx_description
1 polymer ?
#
loop_
_entity_poly.entity_id
_entity_poly.type
_entity_poly.pdbx_seq_one_letter_code
_entity_poly.pdbx_strand_id
1 'polypeptide(L)'
;MTLRNKWTDEQIRTARRVALAPLLEQMGYPMQELTNGNWRVYDLPADIVIKETYWVCPDTGTGGNAIDLLTRVMGMSFSQAMDKLEAFKQPVCVRRTGRPQAS
;
A
#
# COMPACT_ATOMS: atom_id res chain seq x y z
N MET A 1 -2.33 22.98 19.83
CA MET A 1 -2.60 21.53 19.64
C MET A 1 -2.52 21.23 18.15
N THR A 2 -1.36 20.86 17.63
CA THR A 2 -1.22 20.41 16.24
C THR A 2 -0.84 18.94 16.31
N LEU A 3 -1.77 18.08 15.89
CA LEU A 3 -1.59 16.63 15.84
C LEU A 3 -0.25 16.33 15.18
N ARG A 4 0.63 15.70 15.96
CA ARG A 4 1.94 15.18 15.56
C ARG A 4 1.72 14.27 14.35
N ASN A 5 1.84 14.84 13.15
CA ASN A 5 1.79 14.06 11.93
C ASN A 5 3.02 13.16 11.99
N LYS A 6 2.80 11.86 12.23
CA LYS A 6 3.84 10.84 12.31
C LYS A 6 4.69 10.75 11.03
N TRP A 7 4.22 11.37 9.95
CA TRP A 7 4.77 11.31 8.60
C TRP A 7 4.96 12.72 8.02
N THR A 8 6.10 12.94 7.38
CA THR A 8 6.37 14.16 6.63
C THR A 8 5.62 14.16 5.29
N ASP A 9 5.39 15.36 4.73
CA ASP A 9 4.73 15.49 3.42
C ASP A 9 5.48 14.74 2.31
N GLU A 10 6.82 14.69 2.41
CA GLU A 10 7.66 13.93 1.49
C GLU A 10 7.43 12.42 1.63
N GLN A 11 7.33 11.88 2.85
CA GLN A 11 7.00 10.47 3.07
C GLN A 11 5.64 10.11 2.47
N ILE A 12 4.64 10.99 2.63
CA ILE A 12 3.30 10.82 2.04
C ILE A 12 3.37 10.85 0.52
N ARG A 13 4.10 11.79 -0.09
CA ARG A 13 4.29 11.85 -1.55
C ARG A 13 4.95 10.59 -2.09
N THR A 14 6.00 10.13 -1.42
CA THR A 14 6.70 8.90 -1.82
C THR A 14 5.82 7.68 -1.62
N ALA A 15 5.00 7.62 -0.56
CA ALA A 15 4.07 6.52 -0.31
C ALA A 15 3.01 6.41 -1.43
N ARG A 16 2.54 7.54 -1.95
CA ARG A 16 1.61 7.57 -3.10
C ARG A 16 2.20 7.04 -4.40
N ARG A 17 3.53 7.04 -4.55
CA ARG A 17 4.25 6.59 -5.74
C ARG A 17 4.80 5.17 -5.62
N VAL A 18 4.49 4.46 -4.55
CA VAL A 18 4.92 3.07 -4.36
C VAL A 18 4.25 2.19 -5.43
N ALA A 19 5.04 1.31 -6.05
CA ALA A 19 4.54 0.33 -6.98
C ALA A 19 3.63 -0.67 -6.24
N LEU A 20 2.36 -0.72 -6.65
CA LEU A 20 1.34 -1.52 -5.97
C LEU A 20 1.48 -3.02 -6.27
N ALA A 21 1.90 -3.37 -7.48
CA ALA A 21 2.09 -4.77 -7.88
C ALA A 21 3.06 -5.50 -6.93
N PRO A 22 4.33 -5.10 -6.77
CA PRO A 22 5.25 -5.82 -5.89
C PRO A 22 4.85 -5.76 -4.41
N LEU A 23 4.12 -4.73 -3.99
CA LEU A 23 3.56 -4.65 -2.64
C LEU A 23 2.53 -5.76 -2.40
N LEU A 24 1.59 -5.94 -3.32
CA LEU A 24 0.56 -6.96 -3.20
C LEU A 24 1.12 -8.37 -3.39
N GLU A 25 2.15 -8.52 -4.23
CA GLU A 25 2.92 -9.76 -4.36
C GLU A 25 3.57 -10.16 -3.04
N GLN A 26 4.25 -9.21 -2.38
CA GLN A 26 4.90 -9.45 -1.09
C GLN A 26 3.87 -9.74 0.02
N MET A 27 2.66 -9.20 -0.11
CA MET A 27 1.54 -9.53 0.78
C MET A 27 0.95 -10.92 0.51
N GLY A 28 1.35 -11.59 -0.58
CA GLY A 28 0.87 -12.91 -0.95
C GLY A 28 -0.49 -12.89 -1.64
N TYR A 29 -0.92 -11.75 -2.19
CA TYR A 29 -2.14 -11.70 -2.97
C TYR A 29 -1.91 -12.32 -4.35
N PRO A 30 -2.82 -13.20 -4.81
CA PRO A 30 -2.76 -13.72 -6.15
C PRO A 30 -2.99 -12.58 -7.15
N MET A 31 -2.05 -12.40 -8.07
CA MET A 31 -2.15 -11.43 -9.14
C MET A 31 -1.96 -12.09 -10.48
N GLN A 32 -2.67 -11.57 -11.49
CA GLN A 32 -2.53 -11.99 -12.86
C GLN A 32 -2.12 -10.80 -13.72
N GLU A 33 -1.02 -10.95 -14.44
CA GLU A 33 -0.63 -9.98 -15.46
C GLU A 33 -1.68 -9.97 -16.59
N LEU A 34 -2.15 -8.78 -16.94
CA LEU A 34 -2.96 -8.51 -18.13
C LEU A 34 -2.10 -7.90 -19.23
N THR A 35 -2.73 -7.62 -20.37
CA THR A 35 -2.17 -6.86 -21.48
C THR A 35 -1.69 -5.48 -21.04
N ASN A 36 -0.54 -5.05 -21.59
CA ASN A 36 0.09 -3.73 -21.39
C ASN A 36 0.62 -3.47 -19.97
N GLY A 37 1.05 -4.50 -19.23
CA GLY A 37 1.66 -4.31 -17.90
C GLY A 37 0.67 -3.90 -16.81
N ASN A 38 -0.61 -4.17 -17.03
CA ASN A 38 -1.64 -4.03 -15.99
C ASN A 38 -1.72 -5.34 -15.20
N TRP A 39 -2.05 -5.28 -13.91
CA TRP A 39 -2.12 -6.47 -13.05
C TRP A 39 -3.49 -6.55 -12.40
N ARG A 40 -4.17 -7.69 -12.51
CA ARG A 40 -5.42 -7.97 -11.82
C ARG A 40 -5.09 -8.57 -10.47
N VAL A 41 -5.73 -8.11 -9.41
CA VAL A 41 -5.56 -8.64 -8.06
C VAL A 41 -6.81 -9.43 -7.69
N TYR A 42 -6.60 -10.64 -7.20
CA TYR A 42 -7.64 -11.52 -6.69
C TYR A 42 -7.60 -11.55 -5.15
N ASP A 43 -8.64 -12.10 -4.53
CA ASP A 43 -8.83 -12.15 -3.06
C ASP A 43 -8.92 -10.78 -2.36
N LEU A 44 -9.22 -9.73 -3.11
CA LEU A 44 -9.68 -8.45 -2.57
C LEU A 44 -11.20 -8.37 -2.61
N PRO A 45 -11.82 -7.60 -1.71
CA PRO A 45 -13.28 -7.43 -1.68
C PRO A 45 -13.85 -6.74 -2.93
N ALA A 46 -13.01 -6.14 -3.77
CA ALA A 46 -13.37 -5.54 -5.04
C ALA A 46 -12.43 -6.03 -6.14
N ASP A 47 -12.89 -6.06 -7.39
CA ASP A 47 -12.02 -6.32 -8.53
C ASP A 47 -11.10 -5.11 -8.73
N ILE A 48 -9.79 -5.34 -8.67
CA ILE A 48 -8.79 -4.29 -8.77
C ILE A 48 -7.81 -4.60 -9.90
N VAL A 49 -7.63 -3.60 -10.77
CA VAL A 49 -6.60 -3.58 -11.78
C VAL A 49 -5.56 -2.54 -11.39
N ILE A 50 -4.33 -2.98 -11.13
CA ILE A 50 -3.16 -2.13 -10.92
C ILE A 50 -2.56 -1.75 -12.27
N LYS A 51 -2.19 -0.49 -12.39
CA LYS A 51 -1.41 0.07 -13.48
C LYS A 51 -0.20 0.79 -12.88
N GLU A 52 0.96 0.16 -12.92
CA GLU A 52 2.21 0.67 -12.32
C GLU A 52 2.07 1.07 -10.83
N THR A 53 1.71 2.33 -10.56
CA THR A 53 1.63 2.95 -9.23
C THR A 53 0.21 3.34 -8.81
N TYR A 54 -0.77 3.20 -9.71
CA TYR A 54 -2.18 3.52 -9.46
C TYR A 54 -3.05 2.29 -9.67
N TRP A 55 -4.24 2.31 -9.09
CA TRP A 55 -5.21 1.23 -9.24
C TRP A 55 -6.54 1.78 -9.73
N VAL A 56 -7.29 0.90 -10.39
CA VAL A 56 -8.65 1.15 -10.86
C VAL A 56 -9.49 -0.08 -10.57
N CYS A 57 -10.68 0.15 -10.04
CA CYS A 57 -11.76 -0.82 -9.98
C CYS A 57 -12.60 -0.69 -11.26
N PRO A 58 -12.58 -1.66 -12.17
CA PRO A 58 -13.35 -1.61 -13.40
C PRO A 58 -14.87 -1.61 -13.13
N ASP A 59 -15.32 -2.24 -12.04
CA ASP A 59 -16.74 -2.38 -11.70
C ASP A 59 -17.39 -1.03 -11.32
N THR A 60 -16.65 -0.18 -10.60
CA THR A 60 -17.16 1.11 -10.10
C THR A 60 -16.57 2.32 -10.82
N GLY A 61 -15.56 2.11 -11.67
CA GLY A 61 -14.75 3.17 -12.26
C GLY A 61 -13.90 3.95 -11.24
N THR A 62 -13.86 3.51 -9.98
CA THR A 62 -13.09 4.18 -8.93
C THR A 62 -11.62 3.85 -9.08
N GLY A 63 -10.74 4.84 -8.93
CA GLY A 63 -9.30 4.61 -8.90
C GLY A 63 -8.60 5.54 -7.92
N GLY A 64 -7.34 5.24 -7.65
CA GLY A 64 -6.56 6.01 -6.70
C GLY A 64 -5.09 5.61 -6.66
N ASN A 65 -4.38 6.23 -5.72
CA ASN A 65 -2.98 5.92 -5.42
C ASN A 65 -2.88 4.74 -4.44
N ALA A 66 -1.66 4.34 -4.10
CA ALA A 66 -1.42 3.23 -3.19
C ALA A 66 -2.08 3.39 -1.82
N ILE A 67 -2.15 4.60 -1.26
CA ILE A 67 -2.82 4.85 0.02
C ILE A 67 -4.33 4.66 -0.13
N ASP A 68 -4.92 5.15 -1.22
CA ASP A 68 -6.34 4.98 -1.50
C ASP A 68 -6.72 3.50 -1.62
N LEU A 69 -5.83 2.65 -2.16
CA LEU A 69 -6.08 1.20 -2.23
C LEU A 69 -6.21 0.61 -0.83
N LEU A 70 -5.19 0.84 0.00
CA LEU A 70 -5.11 0.27 1.35
C LEU A 70 -6.29 0.75 2.22
N THR A 71 -6.67 2.01 2.06
CA THR A 71 -7.73 2.62 2.86
C THR A 71 -9.13 2.30 2.36
N ARG A 72 -9.39 2.36 1.04
CA ARG A 72 -10.73 2.16 0.48
C ARG A 72 -11.04 0.69 0.19
N VAL A 73 -10.08 -0.06 -0.34
CA VAL A 73 -10.30 -1.45 -0.72
C VAL A 73 -10.06 -2.38 0.45
N MET A 74 -8.94 -2.19 1.17
CA MET A 74 -8.63 -3.03 2.34
C MET A 74 -9.18 -2.50 3.66
N GLY A 75 -9.83 -1.33 3.67
CA GLY A 75 -10.43 -0.75 4.88
C GLY A 75 -9.42 -0.36 5.97
N MET A 76 -8.14 -0.19 5.63
CA MET A 76 -7.11 0.20 6.60
C MET A 76 -7.23 1.68 6.96
N SER A 77 -6.82 2.04 8.17
CA SER A 77 -6.62 3.46 8.52
C SER A 77 -5.44 4.05 7.74
N PHE A 78 -5.45 5.38 7.54
CA PHE A 78 -4.34 6.08 6.89
C PHE A 78 -2.98 5.78 7.55
N SER A 79 -2.93 5.69 8.88
CA SER A 79 -1.68 5.34 9.59
C SER A 79 -1.20 3.92 9.26
N GLN A 80 -2.10 2.94 9.23
CA GLN A 80 -1.75 1.56 8.87
C GLN A 80 -1.29 1.44 7.42
N ALA A 81 -1.96 2.16 6.51
CA ALA A 81 -1.57 2.25 5.11
C ALA A 81 -0.15 2.81 4.97
N MET A 82 0.15 3.91 5.66
CA MET A 82 1.49 4.51 5.68
C MET A 82 2.54 3.58 6.30
N ASP A 83 2.25 2.93 7.44
CA ASP A 83 3.17 1.97 8.07
C ASP A 83 3.54 0.83 7.11
N LYS A 84 2.57 0.32 6.34
CA LYS A 84 2.78 -0.72 5.31
C LYS A 84 3.62 -0.22 4.14
N LEU A 85 3.28 0.95 3.59
CA LEU A 85 4.00 1.51 2.45
C LEU A 85 5.43 1.89 2.81
N GLU A 86 5.66 2.40 4.01
CA GLU A 86 7.00 2.73 4.50
C GLU A 86 7.82 1.47 4.78
N ALA A 87 7.21 0.42 5.32
CA ALA A 87 7.85 -0.88 5.49
C ALA A 87 8.23 -1.53 4.15
N PHE A 88 7.45 -1.30 3.09
CA PHE A 88 7.73 -1.80 1.75
C PHE A 88 8.91 -1.09 1.08
N LYS A 89 8.98 0.25 1.21
CA LYS A 89 10.11 1.04 0.66
C LYS A 89 11.46 0.66 1.26
N GLN A 90 11.46 0.12 2.48
CA GLN A 90 12.66 -0.34 3.14
C GLN A 90 12.83 -1.84 2.82
N PRO A 91 13.76 -2.26 1.94
CA PRO A 91 14.21 -3.65 1.96
C PRO A 91 14.73 -3.88 3.38
N VAL A 92 14.05 -4.75 4.12
CA VAL A 92 14.22 -4.91 5.56
C VAL A 92 15.62 -5.44 5.87
N CYS A 93 16.56 -4.53 6.03
CA CYS A 93 17.72 -4.68 6.90
C CYS A 93 17.45 -3.89 8.19
N VAL A 94 16.24 -3.99 8.75
CA VAL A 94 15.99 -3.53 10.13
C VAL A 94 15.75 -4.77 10.97
N ARG A 95 16.85 -5.25 11.55
CA ARG A 95 16.83 -6.13 12.72
C ARG A 95 15.86 -5.50 13.73
N ARG A 96 14.74 -6.18 14.00
CA ARG A 96 13.97 -5.97 15.23
C ARG A 96 14.88 -6.34 16.41
N THR A 97 15.74 -5.43 16.84
CA THR A 97 16.29 -5.51 18.20
C THR A 97 15.34 -4.76 19.12
N GLY A 98 14.56 -5.56 19.84
CA GLY A 98 14.11 -5.35 21.20
C GLY A 98 13.73 -3.93 21.62
N ARG A 99 12.44 -3.72 21.83
CA ARG A 99 11.96 -2.84 22.91
C ARG A 99 11.89 -3.69 24.18
N PRO A 100 12.77 -3.52 25.18
CA PRO A 100 12.42 -3.93 26.53
C PRO A 100 11.54 -2.81 27.11
N GLN A 101 10.26 -3.12 27.33
CA GLN A 101 9.46 -2.36 28.29
C GLN A 101 9.48 -3.10 29.62
N ALA A 102 9.90 -2.37 30.66
CA ALA A 102 9.62 -2.56 32.09
C ALA A 102 10.20 -3.84 32.74
N SER A 103 10.70 -3.84 33.98
CA SER A 103 10.65 -2.88 35.09
C SER A 103 11.97 -2.88 35.85
#